data_AF-A0A0D2MYU8-F1
#
_entry.id   AF-A0A0D2MYU8-F1
#
_cell.length_a   1.000
_cell.length_b   1.000
_cell.length_c   1.000
_cell.angle_alpha   90.00
_cell.angle_beta   90.00
_cell.angle_gamma   90.00
#
_symmetry.space_group_name_H-M   'P 1'
#
loop_
_entity.id
_entity.type
_entity.pdbx_description
1 polymer ?
#
loop_
_entity_poly.entity_id
_entity_poly.type
_entity_poly.pdbx_seq_one_letter_code
_entity_poly.pdbx_strand_id
1 'polypeptide(L)'
;MRALSQHPQSAVGPRLVDDAEPGSGQATADDAPAGAAPARRQRGSAKFRFWHDERRFKGASDKCIVQQALFDAGGVRTGGYPKCSPLPGPLGHQRARDWDVLWSPARTALKALPALKPGQLISALPGMMSVTKKRRLSVTLKQAYGADAFSLVPLTFSLPAELSAWRAWLDSEAAAGRDAGPWMLKTAQHLGMGLCLLPGEQAYAHTLTPRLPAAKPWVLAQRYVADPMLIDGRKFGVRLWVLVTGAAPLRAYLSDRGLVLFSTEG
;
A
#
# COMPACT_ATOMS: atom_id res chain seq x y z
N MET A 1 -34.95 13.39 -30.47
CA MET A 1 -34.78 13.89 -29.08
C MET A 1 -34.17 12.80 -28.22
N ARG A 2 -32.85 12.86 -27.93
CA ARG A 2 -32.19 11.97 -26.95
C ARG A 2 -31.88 12.81 -25.72
N ALA A 3 -32.51 12.47 -24.60
CA ALA A 3 -32.25 13.10 -23.32
C ALA A 3 -30.85 12.69 -22.82
N LEU A 4 -29.97 13.69 -22.67
CA LEU A 4 -28.73 13.56 -21.91
C LEU A 4 -29.10 13.43 -20.43
N SER A 5 -28.95 12.23 -19.87
CA SER A 5 -29.02 12.00 -18.43
C SER A 5 -27.88 12.75 -17.75
N GLN A 6 -28.20 13.83 -17.05
CA GLN A 6 -27.25 14.56 -16.22
C GLN A 6 -26.91 13.68 -15.00
N HIS A 7 -25.62 13.37 -14.86
CA HIS A 7 -25.07 12.72 -13.67
C HIS A 7 -25.29 13.60 -12.44
N PRO A 8 -25.59 13.04 -11.25
CA PRO A 8 -25.73 13.82 -10.03
C PRO A 8 -24.35 14.36 -9.59
N GLN A 9 -23.98 15.52 -10.12
CA GLN A 9 -23.03 16.45 -9.52
C GLN A 9 -23.83 17.47 -8.72
N SER A 10 -23.85 17.35 -7.39
CA SER A 10 -23.98 18.47 -6.45
C SER A 10 -24.04 17.91 -5.03
N ALA A 11 -22.90 17.93 -4.33
CA ALA A 11 -22.81 17.98 -2.87
C ALA A 11 -21.33 17.92 -2.48
N VAL A 12 -20.57 18.98 -2.81
CA VAL A 12 -19.62 19.70 -1.94
C VAL A 12 -19.20 20.91 -2.78
N GLY A 13 -19.86 22.05 -2.59
CA GLY A 13 -19.41 23.33 -3.16
C GLY A 13 -18.17 23.84 -2.41
N PRO A 14 -17.35 24.72 -3.02
CA PRO A 14 -16.29 25.39 -2.30
C PRO A 14 -16.87 26.59 -1.54
N ARG A 15 -16.54 26.72 -0.26
CA ARG A 15 -16.40 27.99 0.49
C ARG A 15 -16.09 27.69 1.96
N LEU A 16 -14.92 28.14 2.42
CA LEU A 16 -14.84 29.15 3.47
C LEU A 16 -13.72 30.10 3.05
N VAL A 17 -14.13 31.34 2.79
CA VAL A 17 -13.29 32.53 2.72
C VAL A 17 -13.29 33.02 4.16
N ASP A 18 -12.13 33.04 4.82
CA ASP A 18 -12.02 33.69 6.13
C ASP A 18 -11.77 35.18 5.91
N ASP A 19 -12.58 35.97 6.60
CA ASP A 19 -12.57 37.42 6.64
C ASP A 19 -11.25 37.96 7.18
N ALA A 20 -10.75 39.00 6.51
CA ALA A 20 -9.62 39.80 6.94
C ALA A 20 -10.09 41.02 7.73
N GLU A 21 -9.24 41.46 8.69
CA GLU A 21 -8.94 42.83 9.17
C GLU A 21 -8.75 42.88 10.70
N PRO A 22 -8.00 43.84 11.29
CA PRO A 22 -6.62 44.24 10.96
C PRO A 22 -5.73 44.23 12.22
N GLY A 23 -4.41 44.08 12.05
CA GLY A 23 -3.44 44.09 13.14
C GLY A 23 -2.23 44.96 12.81
N SER A 24 -2.15 46.11 13.47
CA SER A 24 -1.03 47.07 13.45
C SER A 24 0.25 46.50 14.06
N GLY A 25 1.40 46.74 13.42
CA GLY A 25 2.72 46.48 14.01
C GLY A 25 3.87 46.92 13.10
N GLN A 26 4.65 47.89 13.58
CA GLN A 26 5.80 48.51 12.90
C GLN A 26 7.01 47.58 12.75
N ALA A 27 7.86 47.94 11.79
CA ALA A 27 9.06 47.27 11.31
C ALA A 27 10.23 47.17 12.32
N THR A 28 11.08 46.16 12.14
CA THR A 28 12.55 46.30 12.16
C THR A 28 13.18 45.26 11.23
N ALA A 29 14.32 45.64 10.65
CA ALA A 29 15.05 44.95 9.57
C ALA A 29 16.16 44.02 10.11
N ASP A 30 16.77 43.31 9.15
CA ASP A 30 18.01 42.53 9.20
C ASP A 30 17.89 41.03 9.59
N ASP A 31 17.80 40.17 8.57
CA ASP A 31 18.85 39.15 8.36
C ASP A 31 18.81 38.54 6.94
N ALA A 32 19.99 38.21 6.40
CA ALA A 32 20.27 37.81 5.02
C ALA A 32 19.69 36.43 4.61
N PRO A 33 19.45 36.15 3.30
CA PRO A 33 18.66 35.00 2.90
C PRO A 33 19.49 33.71 2.84
N ALA A 34 19.09 32.72 3.66
CA ALA A 34 19.41 31.32 3.43
C ALA A 34 18.73 30.83 2.13
N GLY A 35 19.49 30.10 1.31
CA GLY A 35 19.13 29.69 -0.04
C GLY A 35 17.69 29.25 -0.21
N ALA A 36 16.95 30.00 -1.04
CA ALA A 36 15.59 29.70 -1.43
C ALA A 36 15.53 28.31 -2.09
N ALA A 37 14.75 27.40 -1.49
CA ALA A 37 14.28 26.20 -2.18
C ALA A 37 13.65 26.63 -3.52
N PRO A 38 13.89 25.91 -4.63
CA PRO A 38 13.40 26.32 -5.94
C PRO A 38 11.89 26.50 -5.88
N ALA A 39 11.44 27.72 -6.18
CA ALA A 39 10.03 28.09 -6.23
C ALA A 39 9.27 27.04 -7.04
N ARG A 40 8.29 26.40 -6.40
CA ARG A 40 7.41 25.41 -7.01
C ARG A 40 6.72 26.09 -8.20
N ARG A 41 7.26 25.90 -9.41
CA ARG A 41 6.67 26.42 -10.67
C ARG A 41 5.17 26.18 -10.61
N GLN A 42 4.37 27.25 -10.56
CA GLN A 42 2.95 27.16 -10.79
C GLN A 42 2.76 26.73 -12.24
N ARG A 43 2.75 25.40 -12.46
CA ARG A 43 2.30 24.83 -13.72
C ARG A 43 0.84 25.26 -13.83
N GLY A 44 0.50 26.02 -14.88
CA GLY A 44 -0.90 26.26 -15.23
C GLY A 44 -1.64 24.93 -15.16
N SER A 45 -2.70 24.88 -14.34
CA SER A 45 -3.37 23.63 -14.02
C SER A 45 -4.05 23.09 -15.29
N ALA A 46 -3.46 22.07 -15.90
CA ALA A 46 -4.15 21.28 -16.89
C ALA A 46 -5.30 20.57 -16.17
N LYS A 47 -6.54 20.96 -16.48
CA LYS A 47 -7.73 20.28 -15.97
C LYS A 47 -7.74 18.85 -16.49
N PHE A 48 -7.84 17.88 -15.59
CA PHE A 48 -7.96 16.45 -15.93
C PHE A 48 -9.15 15.83 -15.20
N ARG A 49 -9.71 14.77 -15.75
CA ARG A 49 -10.84 14.06 -15.15
C ARG A 49 -10.31 12.93 -14.28
N PHE A 50 -10.84 12.76 -13.07
CA PHE A 50 -10.51 11.61 -12.25
C PHE A 50 -11.73 10.87 -11.73
N TRP A 51 -11.54 9.57 -11.56
CA TRP A 51 -12.51 8.67 -10.96
C TRP A 51 -11.94 8.10 -9.67
N HIS A 52 -12.70 8.18 -8.58
CA HIS A 52 -12.28 7.67 -7.28
C HIS A 52 -13.28 6.61 -6.77
N ASP A 53 -12.90 5.33 -6.82
CA ASP A 53 -13.68 4.21 -6.27
C ASP A 53 -13.62 4.18 -4.72
N GLU A 54 -14.03 5.27 -4.08
CA GLU A 54 -13.92 5.55 -2.65
C GLU A 54 -14.48 4.44 -1.76
N ARG A 55 -15.64 3.88 -2.14
CA ARG A 55 -16.29 2.74 -1.49
C ARG A 55 -15.44 1.47 -1.41
N ARG A 56 -14.43 1.34 -2.25
CA ARG A 56 -13.55 0.17 -2.28
C ARG A 56 -12.37 0.29 -1.31
N PHE A 57 -12.11 1.49 -0.77
CA PHE A 57 -11.09 1.71 0.26
C PHE A 57 -11.68 1.52 1.67
N LYS A 58 -10.89 0.91 2.56
CA LYS A 58 -11.24 0.80 4.00
C LYS A 58 -11.10 2.17 4.71
N GLY A 59 -11.71 2.34 5.87
CA GLY A 59 -11.64 3.57 6.69
C GLY A 59 -12.88 4.47 6.59
N ALA A 60 -12.93 5.56 7.35
CA ALA A 60 -13.98 6.58 7.27
C ALA A 60 -13.89 7.41 5.99
N SER A 61 -14.95 8.12 5.61
CA SER A 61 -15.04 8.96 4.41
C SER A 61 -14.35 10.32 4.55
N ASP A 62 -14.10 10.77 5.78
CA ASP A 62 -14.22 12.20 6.04
C ASP A 62 -13.06 13.04 5.53
N LYS A 63 -11.91 12.43 5.20
CA LYS A 63 -10.78 13.11 4.51
C LYS A 63 -9.97 12.12 3.67
N CYS A 64 -10.35 11.90 2.42
CA CYS A 64 -9.49 11.17 1.49
C CYS A 64 -8.36 12.09 1.00
N ILE A 65 -7.18 11.98 1.60
CA ILE A 65 -5.97 12.78 1.26
C ILE A 65 -5.67 12.73 -0.25
N VAL A 66 -5.84 11.56 -0.87
CA VAL A 66 -5.57 11.42 -2.31
C VAL A 66 -6.59 12.19 -3.14
N GLN A 67 -7.86 12.17 -2.75
CA GLN A 67 -8.88 12.95 -3.44
C GLN A 67 -8.61 14.45 -3.32
N GLN A 68 -8.22 14.92 -2.13
CA GLN A 68 -7.80 16.31 -1.94
C GLN A 68 -6.62 16.67 -2.85
N ALA A 69 -5.58 15.84 -2.87
CA ALA A 69 -4.42 16.06 -3.74
C ALA A 69 -4.76 16.09 -5.24
N LEU A 70 -5.74 15.28 -5.67
CA LEU A 70 -6.23 15.30 -7.05
C LEU A 70 -6.99 16.60 -7.35
N PHE A 71 -7.80 17.11 -6.42
CA PHE A 71 -8.45 18.42 -6.56
C PHE A 71 -7.45 19.57 -6.58
N ASP A 72 -6.46 19.57 -5.68
CA ASP A 72 -5.43 20.61 -5.60
C ASP A 72 -4.55 20.65 -6.86
N ALA A 73 -4.42 19.51 -7.56
CA ALA A 73 -3.76 19.42 -8.86
C ALA A 73 -4.64 19.94 -10.03
N GLY A 74 -5.90 20.32 -9.76
CA GLY A 74 -6.91 20.76 -10.72
C GLY A 74 -7.71 19.63 -11.38
N GLY A 75 -7.75 18.48 -10.74
CA GLY A 75 -8.60 17.36 -11.14
C GLY A 75 -10.08 17.67 -10.95
N VAL A 76 -10.90 17.20 -11.89
CA VAL A 76 -12.36 17.24 -11.81
C VAL A 76 -12.85 15.82 -11.58
N ARG A 77 -13.55 15.58 -10.46
CA ARG A 77 -14.14 14.27 -10.16
C ARG A 77 -15.30 14.02 -11.11
N THR A 78 -15.19 12.98 -11.94
CA THR A 78 -16.24 12.57 -12.89
C THR A 78 -17.03 11.36 -12.43
N GLY A 79 -16.55 10.64 -11.41
CA GLY A 79 -17.31 9.53 -10.84
C GLY A 79 -16.66 8.84 -9.65
N GLY A 80 -17.28 7.73 -9.31
CA GLY A 80 -16.99 6.95 -8.12
C GLY A 80 -17.86 7.39 -6.95
N TYR A 81 -18.77 6.51 -6.54
CA TYR A 81 -19.80 6.84 -5.57
C TYR A 81 -19.19 6.97 -4.17
N PRO A 82 -19.57 8.01 -3.40
CA PRO A 82 -19.08 8.19 -2.04
C PRO A 82 -19.57 7.06 -1.14
N LYS A 83 -18.91 6.88 0.00
CA LYS A 83 -19.26 5.79 0.94
C LYS A 83 -20.72 5.84 1.39
N CYS A 84 -21.24 7.05 1.61
CA CYS A 84 -22.60 7.34 2.04
C CYS A 84 -23.69 7.09 0.97
N SER A 85 -23.34 6.84 -0.29
CA SER A 85 -24.34 6.64 -1.35
C SER A 85 -25.26 5.45 -1.02
N PRO A 86 -26.59 5.56 -1.16
CA PRO A 86 -27.51 4.47 -0.80
C PRO A 86 -27.30 3.22 -1.67
N LEU A 87 -26.96 3.41 -2.95
CA LEU A 87 -26.73 2.32 -3.90
C LEU A 87 -25.29 2.31 -4.41
N PRO A 88 -24.72 1.12 -4.70
CA PRO A 88 -23.46 1.03 -5.42
C PRO A 88 -23.70 1.40 -6.88
N GLY A 89 -22.86 2.27 -7.44
CA GLY A 89 -22.85 2.53 -8.87
C GLY A 89 -21.67 1.88 -9.59
N PRO A 90 -21.48 2.20 -10.89
CA PRO A 90 -20.37 1.65 -11.66
C PRO A 90 -19.01 1.98 -11.02
N LEU A 91 -18.05 1.08 -11.24
CA LEU A 91 -16.65 1.30 -10.90
C LEU A 91 -15.90 1.92 -12.08
N GLY A 92 -14.78 2.58 -11.79
CA GLY A 92 -14.02 3.29 -12.84
C GLY A 92 -13.59 2.38 -13.99
N HIS A 93 -13.21 1.13 -13.71
CA HIS A 93 -12.83 0.18 -14.76
C HIS A 93 -13.98 -0.17 -15.74
N GLN A 94 -15.25 0.05 -15.36
CA GLN A 94 -16.43 -0.15 -16.21
C GLN A 94 -16.76 1.11 -17.03
N ARG A 95 -16.09 2.23 -16.74
CA ARG A 95 -16.35 3.57 -17.27
C ARG A 95 -15.06 4.21 -17.77
N ALA A 96 -14.24 3.45 -18.49
CA ALA A 96 -12.91 3.87 -18.92
C ALA A 96 -12.89 5.17 -19.74
N ARG A 97 -14.00 5.59 -20.36
CA ARG A 97 -14.04 6.85 -21.14
C ARG A 97 -14.25 8.10 -20.29
N ASP A 98 -14.64 7.93 -19.03
CA ASP A 98 -15.16 9.01 -18.19
C ASP A 98 -14.06 9.68 -17.36
N TRP A 99 -12.83 9.16 -17.38
CA TRP A 99 -11.71 9.63 -16.56
C TRP A 99 -10.39 9.60 -17.32
N ASP A 100 -9.45 10.41 -16.88
CA ASP A 100 -8.05 10.39 -17.30
C ASP A 100 -7.18 9.73 -16.22
N VAL A 101 -7.58 9.83 -14.95
CA VAL A 101 -6.95 9.15 -13.80
C VAL A 101 -7.96 8.30 -13.03
N LEU A 102 -7.69 7.01 -12.85
CA LEU A 102 -8.46 6.12 -11.98
C LEU A 102 -7.72 5.84 -10.67
N TRP A 103 -8.29 6.31 -9.57
CA TRP A 103 -7.88 5.96 -8.22
C TRP A 103 -8.78 4.86 -7.65
N SER A 104 -8.23 3.64 -7.52
CA SER A 104 -8.96 2.46 -7.08
C SER A 104 -8.02 1.44 -6.45
N PRO A 105 -8.47 0.54 -5.54
CA PRO A 105 -7.61 -0.51 -5.02
C PRO A 105 -6.99 -1.34 -6.15
N ALA A 106 -5.73 -1.75 -5.98
CA ALA A 106 -4.93 -2.31 -7.07
C ALA A 106 -5.64 -3.36 -7.93
N ARG A 107 -6.32 -4.33 -7.31
CA ARG A 107 -7.06 -5.36 -8.06
C ARG A 107 -8.19 -4.82 -8.93
N THR A 108 -8.85 -3.74 -8.52
CA THR A 108 -9.92 -3.09 -9.27
C THR A 108 -9.34 -2.19 -10.35
N ALA A 109 -8.32 -1.40 -10.03
CA ALA A 109 -7.61 -0.55 -10.99
C ALA A 109 -7.05 -1.37 -12.17
N LEU A 110 -6.43 -2.53 -11.88
CA LEU A 110 -5.85 -3.42 -12.91
C LEU A 110 -6.89 -4.00 -13.89
N LYS A 111 -8.19 -4.03 -13.53
CA LYS A 111 -9.24 -4.45 -14.46
C LYS A 111 -9.45 -3.46 -15.61
N ALA A 112 -8.98 -2.23 -15.48
CA ALA A 112 -9.08 -1.22 -16.52
C ALA A 112 -8.02 -1.40 -17.64
N LEU A 113 -6.97 -2.20 -17.41
CA LEU A 113 -5.86 -2.37 -18.35
C LEU A 113 -6.30 -2.70 -19.79
N PRO A 114 -7.25 -3.63 -20.04
CA PRO A 114 -7.63 -3.97 -21.41
C PRO A 114 -8.30 -2.82 -22.19
N ALA A 115 -8.82 -1.81 -21.48
CA ALA A 115 -9.55 -0.69 -22.06
C ALA A 115 -8.80 0.65 -21.91
N LEU A 116 -7.56 0.63 -21.43
CA LEU A 116 -6.77 1.83 -21.16
C LEU A 116 -6.33 2.48 -22.48
N LYS A 117 -6.56 3.79 -22.61
CA LYS A 117 -6.12 4.59 -23.75
C LYS A 117 -4.81 5.34 -23.44
N PRO A 118 -4.04 5.75 -24.47
CA PRO A 118 -2.89 6.62 -24.28
C PRO A 118 -3.26 7.87 -23.47
N GLY A 119 -2.41 8.21 -22.49
CA GLY A 119 -2.63 9.34 -21.57
C GLY A 119 -3.45 9.02 -20.32
N GLN A 120 -4.12 7.87 -20.25
CA GLN A 120 -4.85 7.46 -19.05
C GLN A 120 -3.94 6.81 -18.02
N LEU A 121 -4.20 7.10 -16.75
CA LEU A 121 -3.44 6.60 -15.61
C LEU A 121 -4.34 5.80 -14.66
N ILE A 122 -3.78 4.75 -14.07
CA ILE A 122 -4.41 3.98 -13.00
C ILE A 122 -3.48 3.92 -11.79
N SER A 123 -4.04 3.83 -10.58
CA SER A 123 -3.29 3.77 -9.33
C SER A 123 -2.64 2.41 -9.03
N ALA A 124 -2.26 1.65 -10.07
CA ALA A 124 -1.69 0.32 -9.94
C ALA A 124 -0.80 -0.04 -11.14
N LEU A 125 0.29 -0.77 -10.89
CA LEU A 125 1.14 -1.27 -11.96
C LEU A 125 0.85 -2.74 -12.25
N PRO A 126 0.83 -3.15 -13.54
CA PRO A 126 0.83 -4.55 -13.92
C PRO A 126 1.96 -5.31 -13.19
N GLY A 127 1.65 -6.49 -12.65
CA GLY A 127 2.65 -7.30 -11.94
C GLY A 127 2.98 -6.86 -10.51
N MET A 128 2.47 -5.71 -10.00
CA MET A 128 2.82 -5.25 -8.63
C MET A 128 2.47 -6.24 -7.50
N MET A 129 1.56 -7.17 -7.76
CA MET A 129 1.16 -8.22 -6.82
C MET A 129 2.28 -9.23 -6.57
N SER A 130 3.31 -9.26 -7.42
CA SER A 130 4.54 -10.04 -7.24
C SER A 130 5.30 -9.61 -5.99
N VAL A 131 5.29 -8.32 -5.65
CA VAL A 131 5.99 -7.80 -4.45
C VAL A 131 5.05 -7.45 -3.29
N THR A 132 3.76 -7.19 -3.55
CA THR A 132 2.81 -6.75 -2.50
C THR A 132 2.02 -7.88 -1.82
N LYS A 133 1.98 -9.09 -2.40
CA LYS A 133 1.42 -10.27 -1.70
C LYS A 133 2.53 -11.03 -1.00
N LYS A 134 2.37 -11.30 0.29
CA LYS A 134 3.37 -12.00 1.10
C LYS A 134 3.94 -13.26 0.42
N ARG A 135 3.07 -14.17 -0.02
CA ARG A 135 3.49 -15.41 -0.73
C ARG A 135 4.23 -15.11 -2.03
N ARG A 136 3.75 -14.14 -2.81
CA ARG A 136 4.38 -13.81 -4.10
C ARG A 136 5.75 -13.16 -3.90
N LEU A 137 5.92 -12.30 -2.90
CA LEU A 137 7.18 -11.62 -2.62
C LEU A 137 8.31 -12.64 -2.41
N SER A 138 8.08 -13.64 -1.56
CA SER A 138 9.06 -14.72 -1.32
C SER A 138 9.45 -15.43 -2.61
N VAL A 139 8.46 -15.84 -3.41
CA VAL A 139 8.69 -16.51 -4.70
C VAL A 139 9.45 -15.60 -5.68
N THR A 140 9.06 -14.34 -5.79
CA THR A 140 9.69 -13.37 -6.69
C THR A 140 11.14 -13.08 -6.31
N LEU A 141 11.45 -12.93 -5.02
CA LEU A 141 12.82 -12.71 -4.57
C LEU A 141 13.69 -13.95 -4.81
N LYS A 142 13.18 -15.16 -4.52
CA LYS A 142 13.88 -16.42 -4.82
C LYS A 142 14.15 -16.60 -6.32
N GLN A 143 13.19 -16.25 -7.17
CA GLN A 143 13.36 -16.33 -8.62
C GLN A 143 14.41 -15.34 -9.14
N ALA A 144 14.53 -14.17 -8.51
CA ALA A 144 15.47 -13.13 -8.93
C ALA A 144 16.88 -13.34 -8.37
N TYR A 145 17.01 -13.83 -7.13
CA TYR A 145 18.28 -13.83 -6.38
C TYR A 145 18.66 -15.21 -5.81
N GLY A 146 17.87 -16.26 -6.05
CA GLY A 146 18.15 -17.58 -5.47
C GLY A 146 18.20 -17.56 -3.94
N ALA A 147 19.27 -18.13 -3.36
CA ALA A 147 19.49 -18.14 -1.92
C ALA A 147 19.80 -16.75 -1.35
N ASP A 148 20.39 -15.85 -2.15
CA ASP A 148 20.75 -14.49 -1.73
C ASP A 148 19.52 -13.62 -1.46
N ALA A 149 18.34 -14.05 -1.91
CA ALA A 149 17.06 -13.45 -1.53
C ALA A 149 16.93 -13.28 0.00
N PHE A 150 17.52 -14.20 0.77
CA PHE A 150 17.42 -14.20 2.22
C PHE A 150 18.41 -13.27 2.93
N SER A 151 19.28 -12.59 2.19
CA SER A 151 20.01 -11.42 2.69
C SER A 151 19.11 -10.17 2.78
N LEU A 152 18.03 -10.12 1.98
CA LEU A 152 17.09 -8.99 1.92
C LEU A 152 15.85 -9.20 2.81
N VAL A 153 15.41 -10.45 2.96
CA VAL A 153 14.25 -10.82 3.78
C VAL A 153 14.57 -12.05 4.62
N PRO A 154 13.95 -12.26 5.80
CA PRO A 154 14.20 -13.47 6.57
C PRO A 154 13.84 -14.74 5.78
N LEU A 155 14.56 -15.85 6.05
CA LEU A 155 14.32 -17.17 5.46
C LEU A 155 12.82 -17.50 5.47
N THR A 156 12.25 -17.79 4.30
CA THR A 156 10.81 -17.94 4.12
C THR A 156 10.48 -19.14 3.22
N PHE A 157 9.50 -19.93 3.65
CA PHE A 157 8.90 -21.04 2.89
C PHE A 157 7.42 -20.75 2.60
N SER A 158 7.01 -20.93 1.35
CA SER A 158 5.67 -20.68 0.84
C SER A 158 4.80 -21.91 1.00
N LEU A 159 3.81 -21.84 1.88
CA LEU A 159 2.97 -22.98 2.20
C LEU A 159 1.75 -23.07 1.27
N PRO A 160 1.25 -24.29 0.96
CA PRO A 160 1.81 -25.60 1.34
C PRO A 160 2.93 -26.10 0.41
N ALA A 161 3.24 -25.37 -0.66
CA ALA A 161 4.12 -25.83 -1.74
C ALA A 161 5.56 -26.16 -1.29
N GLU A 162 6.09 -25.44 -0.30
CA GLU A 162 7.46 -25.60 0.21
C GLU A 162 7.49 -26.26 1.60
N LEU A 163 6.42 -27.00 1.98
CA LEU A 163 6.33 -27.64 3.30
C LEU A 163 7.41 -28.71 3.49
N SER A 164 7.62 -29.58 2.49
CA SER A 164 8.67 -30.61 2.53
C SER A 164 10.08 -30.02 2.57
N ALA A 165 10.32 -28.96 1.79
CA ALA A 165 11.58 -28.23 1.79
C ALA A 165 11.85 -27.60 3.17
N TRP A 166 10.82 -27.08 3.84
CA TRP A 166 10.95 -26.56 5.20
C TRP A 166 11.28 -27.65 6.21
N ARG A 167 10.64 -28.84 6.12
CA ARG A 167 10.99 -30.00 6.96
C ARG A 167 12.46 -30.39 6.81
N ALA A 168 12.91 -30.57 5.57
CA ALA A 168 14.29 -30.93 5.28
C ALA A 168 15.28 -29.89 5.83
N TRP A 169 14.92 -28.60 5.78
CA TRP A 169 15.72 -27.55 6.39
C TRP A 169 15.81 -27.69 7.92
N LEU A 170 14.68 -27.92 8.60
CA LEU A 170 14.65 -28.16 10.06
C LEU A 170 15.50 -29.37 10.46
N ASP A 171 15.38 -30.48 9.71
CA ASP A 171 16.19 -31.68 9.92
C ASP A 171 17.69 -31.40 9.77
N SER A 172 18.07 -30.58 8.78
CA SER A 172 19.47 -30.23 8.54
C SER A 172 20.07 -29.36 9.65
N GLU A 173 19.29 -28.45 10.24
CA GLU A 173 19.74 -27.68 11.40
C GLU A 173 19.89 -28.57 12.63
N ALA A 174 18.93 -29.46 12.89
CA ALA A 174 18.98 -30.41 14.00
C ALA A 174 20.18 -31.34 13.90
N ALA A 175 20.43 -31.92 12.71
CA ALA A 175 21.60 -32.77 12.45
C ALA A 175 22.93 -32.03 12.64
N ALA A 176 22.95 -30.72 12.40
CA ALA A 176 24.12 -29.88 12.64
C ALA A 176 24.22 -29.33 14.08
N GLY A 177 23.32 -29.73 14.98
CA GLY A 177 23.29 -29.25 16.37
C GLY A 177 22.96 -27.76 16.51
N ARG A 178 22.32 -27.16 15.49
CA ARG A 178 21.95 -25.74 15.48
C ARG A 178 20.50 -25.54 15.91
N ASP A 179 20.26 -24.46 16.64
CA ASP A 179 18.90 -24.02 16.94
C ASP A 179 18.25 -23.41 15.68
N ALA A 180 17.19 -24.05 15.20
CA ALA A 180 16.37 -23.58 14.10
C ALA A 180 15.66 -22.23 14.42
N GLY A 181 15.59 -21.87 15.70
CA GLY A 181 14.99 -20.65 16.22
C GLY A 181 13.47 -20.60 16.06
N PRO A 182 12.86 -19.45 16.39
CA PRO A 182 11.43 -19.26 16.27
C PRO A 182 10.99 -18.94 14.84
N TRP A 183 9.77 -19.35 14.51
CA TRP A 183 9.16 -19.23 13.19
C TRP A 183 7.80 -18.52 13.28
N MET A 184 7.63 -17.54 12.41
CA MET A 184 6.39 -16.78 12.24
C MET A 184 5.56 -17.36 11.10
N LEU A 185 4.46 -18.04 11.45
CA LEU A 185 3.43 -18.47 10.52
C LEU A 185 2.53 -17.29 10.17
N LYS A 186 2.23 -17.14 8.87
CA LYS A 186 1.41 -16.01 8.38
C LYS A 186 0.28 -16.52 7.48
N THR A 187 -0.94 -16.06 7.72
CA THR A 187 -2.04 -16.18 6.74
C THR A 187 -1.99 -15.03 5.74
N ALA A 188 -2.87 -15.06 4.74
CA ALA A 188 -3.01 -13.98 3.76
C ALA A 188 -3.60 -12.67 4.35
N GLN A 189 -3.99 -12.67 5.62
CA GLN A 189 -4.60 -11.50 6.28
C GLN A 189 -3.60 -10.37 6.53
N HIS A 190 -4.09 -9.17 6.81
CA HIS A 190 -3.30 -7.96 7.05
C HIS A 190 -3.58 -7.42 8.45
N LEU A 191 -2.87 -6.36 8.87
CA LEU A 191 -3.07 -5.67 10.16
C LEU A 191 -2.78 -6.55 11.38
N GLY A 192 -1.69 -7.33 11.35
CA GLY A 192 -1.33 -8.22 12.45
C GLY A 192 -2.19 -9.49 12.58
N MET A 193 -3.27 -9.62 11.80
CA MET A 193 -4.16 -10.77 11.87
C MET A 193 -3.53 -12.02 11.23
N GLY A 194 -3.80 -13.18 11.84
CA GLY A 194 -3.36 -14.48 11.32
C GLY A 194 -1.84 -14.66 11.39
N LEU A 195 -1.24 -14.21 12.49
CA LEU A 195 0.16 -14.43 12.84
C LEU A 195 0.24 -15.44 13.99
N CYS A 196 1.23 -16.32 13.96
CA CYS A 196 1.52 -17.23 15.06
C CYS A 196 3.03 -17.46 15.11
N LEU A 197 3.62 -17.17 16.28
CA LEU A 197 5.04 -17.34 16.54
C LEU A 197 5.23 -18.59 17.39
N LEU A 198 5.99 -19.56 16.89
CA LEU A 198 6.25 -20.83 17.55
C LEU A 198 7.70 -21.25 17.31
N PRO A 199 8.32 -22.05 18.20
CA PRO A 199 9.58 -22.74 17.92
C PRO A 199 9.49 -23.60 16.65
N GLY A 200 10.60 -23.81 15.94
CA GLY A 200 10.61 -24.45 14.61
C GLY A 200 9.80 -25.74 14.48
N GLU A 201 10.06 -26.73 15.33
CA GLU A 201 9.32 -28.00 15.33
C GLU A 201 7.82 -27.82 15.61
N GLN A 202 7.49 -26.99 16.61
CA GLN A 202 6.09 -26.70 16.96
C GLN A 202 5.37 -25.94 15.84
N ALA A 203 6.05 -25.00 15.19
CA ALA A 203 5.52 -24.27 14.05
C ALA A 203 5.21 -25.22 12.89
N TYR A 204 6.13 -26.14 12.58
CA TYR A 204 5.92 -27.14 11.54
C TYR A 204 4.72 -28.03 11.85
N ALA A 205 4.68 -28.63 13.05
CA ALA A 205 3.55 -29.45 13.50
C ALA A 205 2.21 -28.69 13.45
N HIS A 206 2.20 -27.42 13.85
CA HIS A 206 1.02 -26.57 13.82
C HIS A 206 0.50 -26.30 12.40
N THR A 207 1.35 -26.39 11.37
CA THR A 207 0.89 -26.29 9.97
C THR A 207 0.21 -27.57 9.47
N LEU A 208 0.47 -28.71 10.09
CA LEU A 208 -0.16 -29.99 9.77
C LEU A 208 -1.51 -30.15 10.47
N THR A 209 -1.74 -29.42 11.56
CA THR A 209 -3.01 -29.45 12.27
C THR A 209 -4.14 -28.90 11.39
N PRO A 210 -5.22 -29.67 11.15
CA PRO A 210 -6.38 -29.19 10.42
C PRO A 210 -6.96 -27.93 11.05
N ARG A 211 -7.26 -26.92 10.23
CA ARG A 211 -7.91 -25.70 10.68
C ARG A 211 -9.40 -25.77 10.40
N LEU A 212 -10.19 -25.05 11.21
CA LEU A 212 -11.61 -24.88 10.97
C LEU A 212 -11.87 -24.38 9.54
N PRO A 213 -12.96 -24.80 8.86
CA PRO A 213 -13.26 -24.38 7.49
C PRO A 213 -13.31 -22.86 7.28
N ALA A 214 -13.70 -22.10 8.30
CA ALA A 214 -13.74 -20.64 8.27
C ALA A 214 -12.36 -19.97 8.43
N ALA A 215 -11.37 -20.68 8.97
CA ALA A 215 -10.04 -20.15 9.22
C ALA A 215 -9.26 -19.96 7.92
N LYS A 216 -8.46 -18.90 7.84
CA LYS A 216 -7.59 -18.67 6.69
C LYS A 216 -6.39 -19.62 6.75
N PRO A 217 -5.99 -20.24 5.62
CA PRO A 217 -4.86 -21.13 5.59
C PRO A 217 -3.56 -20.36 5.85
N TRP A 218 -2.57 -21.08 6.37
CA TRP A 218 -1.19 -20.62 6.39
C TRP A 218 -0.69 -20.46 4.95
N VAL A 219 -0.03 -19.35 4.65
CA VAL A 219 0.54 -19.10 3.31
C VAL A 219 2.06 -19.04 3.33
N LEU A 220 2.65 -18.85 4.51
CA LEU A 220 4.09 -18.74 4.71
C LEU A 220 4.49 -19.22 6.10
N ALA A 221 5.66 -19.83 6.18
CA ALA A 221 6.48 -19.91 7.39
C ALA A 221 7.74 -19.05 7.15
N GLN A 222 8.01 -18.12 8.06
CA GLN A 222 9.17 -17.22 7.96
C GLN A 222 9.97 -17.25 9.26
N ARG A 223 11.28 -17.47 9.18
CA ARG A 223 12.17 -17.41 10.35
C ARG A 223 12.03 -16.04 11.01
N TYR A 224 11.80 -16.04 12.31
CA TYR A 224 11.62 -14.81 13.07
C TYR A 224 12.98 -14.18 13.39
N VAL A 225 13.05 -12.84 13.30
CA VAL A 225 14.25 -12.07 13.69
C VAL A 225 14.21 -11.92 15.21
N ALA A 226 14.93 -12.80 15.90
CA ALA A 226 14.93 -12.88 17.36
C ALA A 226 15.68 -11.72 18.04
N ASP A 227 16.68 -11.17 17.36
CA ASP A 227 17.49 -10.04 17.82
C ASP A 227 17.24 -8.80 16.93
N PRO A 228 16.08 -8.13 17.07
CA PRO A 228 15.80 -6.90 16.34
C PRO A 228 16.50 -5.71 17.01
N MET A 229 16.83 -4.68 16.22
CA MET A 229 17.20 -3.38 16.78
C MET A 229 16.08 -2.84 17.67
N LEU A 230 16.47 -2.37 18.85
CA LEU A 230 15.57 -1.78 19.84
C LEU A 230 15.89 -0.29 20.00
N ILE A 231 14.87 0.51 20.24
CA ILE A 231 15.01 1.89 20.74
C ILE A 231 14.21 1.94 22.04
N ASP A 232 14.86 2.34 23.13
CA ASP A 232 14.30 2.35 24.49
C ASP A 232 13.66 1.01 24.88
N GLY A 233 14.31 -0.09 24.52
CA GLY A 233 13.86 -1.45 24.82
C GLY A 233 12.63 -1.91 24.02
N ARG A 234 12.16 -1.14 23.03
CA ARG A 234 10.97 -1.47 22.24
C ARG A 234 11.34 -1.88 20.81
N LYS A 235 10.68 -2.92 20.32
CA LYS A 235 10.70 -3.31 18.91
C LYS A 235 9.93 -2.30 18.09
N PHE A 236 10.33 -2.09 16.85
CA PHE A 236 9.60 -1.21 15.96
C PHE A 236 9.64 -1.67 14.50
N GLY A 237 8.67 -1.20 13.73
CA GLY A 237 8.65 -1.34 12.28
C GLY A 237 8.76 0.01 11.60
N VAL A 238 9.50 0.09 10.50
CA VAL A 238 9.56 1.28 9.64
C VAL A 238 8.60 1.11 8.48
N ARG A 239 7.74 2.10 8.27
CA ARG A 239 6.92 2.25 7.07
C ARG A 239 7.52 3.34 6.20
N LEU A 240 8.01 2.91 5.04
CA LEU A 240 8.43 3.80 3.96
C LEU A 240 7.35 3.84 2.87
N TRP A 241 7.28 4.97 2.17
CA TRP A 241 6.39 5.14 1.01
C TRP A 241 7.22 5.27 -0.26
N VAL A 242 6.95 4.40 -1.23
CA VAL A 242 7.59 4.40 -2.55
C VAL A 242 6.52 4.63 -3.62
N LEU A 243 6.71 5.65 -4.45
CA LEU A 243 5.90 5.92 -5.63
C LEU A 243 6.61 5.35 -6.86
N VAL A 244 5.94 4.47 -7.61
CA VAL A 244 6.46 3.94 -8.87
C VAL A 244 5.60 4.49 -10.01
N THR A 245 6.21 5.28 -10.91
CA THR A 245 5.49 5.97 -12.00
C THR A 245 5.65 5.29 -13.36
N GLY A 246 6.60 4.36 -13.49
CA GLY A 246 6.82 3.59 -14.71
C GLY A 246 7.60 2.32 -14.41
N ALA A 247 7.36 1.28 -15.22
CA ALA A 247 8.06 0.00 -15.14
C ALA A 247 9.07 -0.22 -16.29
N ALA A 248 8.94 0.53 -17.39
CA ALA A 248 9.83 0.47 -18.56
C ALA A 248 10.00 1.86 -19.20
N PRO A 249 11.05 2.64 -18.83
CA PRO A 249 12.03 2.32 -17.78
C PRO A 249 11.40 2.36 -16.38
N LEU A 250 12.00 1.62 -15.44
CA LEU A 250 11.60 1.69 -14.03
C LEU A 250 11.87 3.09 -13.48
N ARG A 251 10.86 3.72 -12.89
CA ARG A 251 10.98 5.00 -12.18
C ARG A 251 10.31 4.88 -10.82
N ALA A 252 11.12 4.89 -9.77
CA ALA A 252 10.69 4.78 -8.38
C ALA A 252 11.22 5.95 -7.55
N TYR A 253 10.39 6.48 -6.65
CA TYR A 253 10.69 7.61 -5.79
C TYR A 253 10.39 7.21 -4.34
N LEU A 254 11.39 7.35 -3.47
CA LEU A 254 11.23 7.15 -2.03
C LEU A 254 10.84 8.50 -1.40
N SER A 255 9.78 8.52 -0.58
CA SER A 255 9.46 9.70 0.21
C SER A 255 10.52 9.93 1.29
N ASP A 256 10.86 11.20 1.50
CA ASP A 256 11.68 11.70 2.61
C ASP A 256 10.98 11.58 3.98
N ARG A 257 9.67 11.30 3.98
CA ARG A 257 8.88 11.03 5.18
C ARG A 257 8.62 9.53 5.30
N GLY A 258 8.54 9.07 6.54
CA GLY A 258 8.17 7.70 6.90
C GLY A 258 7.37 7.67 8.20
N LEU A 259 7.00 6.48 8.65
CA LEU A 259 6.40 6.27 9.96
C LEU A 259 7.17 5.17 10.70
N VAL A 260 7.53 5.42 11.95
CA VAL A 260 8.04 4.41 12.87
C VAL A 260 6.88 3.95 13.76
N LEU A 261 6.64 2.64 13.81
CA LEU A 261 5.58 2.02 14.57
C LEU A 261 6.21 1.17 15.68
N PHE A 262 6.16 1.67 16.91
CA PHE A 262 6.67 0.97 18.08
C PHE A 262 5.69 -0.08 18.59
N SER A 263 6.21 -1.16 19.17
CA SER A 263 5.43 -2.08 19.98
C SER A 263 4.98 -1.39 21.27
N THR A 264 3.76 -1.73 21.70
CA THR A 264 3.21 -1.24 22.98
C THR A 264 3.92 -1.84 24.19
N GLU A 265 4.52 -3.01 24.01
CA GLU A 265 5.25 -3.80 25.01
C GLU A 265 6.69 -4.09 24.53
N GLY A 266 7.62 -4.29 25.46
CA GLY A 266 9.02 -4.64 25.20
C GLY A 266 9.20 -6.10 24.83
#